data_AF-A0A1I6TWI2-F1
#
_entry.id   AF-A0A1I6TWI2-F1
#
_cell.length_a   1.000
_cell.length_b   1.000
_cell.length_c   1.000
_cell.angle_alpha   90.00
_cell.angle_beta   90.00
_cell.angle_gamma   90.00
#
_symmetry.space_group_name_H-M   'P 1'
#
loop_
_entity.id
_entity.type
_entity.pdbx_description
1 polymer ?
#
loop_
_entity_poly.entity_id
_entity_poly.type
_entity_poly.pdbx_seq_one_letter_code
_entity_poly.pdbx_strand_id
1 'polypeptide(L)'
;MKKMISITAALFVTASMAAAASAQEVTPTAETESPTPISVTVNGTSSTDGSVSEVVYEEPIVEPGDGIDIPLTPLELTRVTYFYDAPNGKATGALSPQFVSVTGNKVMNQTTGETWVEIYTWKGIAWVKTGM
;
A
#
# COMPACT_ATOMS: atom_id res chain seq x y z
N MET A 1 54.29 -36.34 -1.93
CA MET A 1 52.99 -36.95 -2.28
C MET A 1 51.94 -36.50 -1.26
N LYS A 2 50.97 -35.66 -1.65
CA LYS A 2 49.74 -35.42 -0.87
C LYS A 2 48.59 -35.36 -1.89
N LYS A 3 47.54 -36.13 -1.59
CA LYS A 3 46.56 -36.66 -2.53
C LYS A 3 45.43 -35.67 -2.79
N MET A 4 44.93 -35.69 -4.02
CA MET A 4 43.77 -34.93 -4.50
C MET A 4 42.51 -35.36 -3.74
N ILE A 5 41.74 -34.39 -3.23
CA ILE A 5 40.42 -34.64 -2.65
C ILE A 5 39.38 -34.15 -3.66
N SER A 6 38.49 -35.09 -3.98
CA SER A 6 37.48 -35.06 -5.03
C SER A 6 36.31 -34.13 -4.70
N ILE A 7 35.82 -33.40 -5.70
CA ILE A 7 34.62 -32.54 -5.62
C ILE A 7 33.40 -33.44 -5.77
N THR A 8 32.58 -33.56 -4.72
CA THR A 8 31.27 -34.20 -4.79
C THR A 8 30.20 -33.11 -4.97
N ALA A 9 29.67 -33.01 -6.18
CA ALA A 9 28.49 -32.20 -6.47
C ALA A 9 27.23 -33.03 -6.16
N ALA A 10 26.44 -32.61 -5.17
CA ALA A 10 25.13 -33.21 -4.90
C ALA A 10 24.05 -32.37 -5.59
N LEU A 11 23.64 -32.82 -6.78
CA LEU A 11 22.51 -32.27 -7.53
C LEU A 11 21.23 -32.90 -6.98
N PHE A 12 20.50 -32.20 -6.10
CA PHE A 12 19.18 -32.64 -5.65
C PHE A 12 18.09 -31.95 -6.49
N VAL A 13 17.55 -32.69 -7.47
CA VAL A 13 16.32 -32.35 -8.17
C VAL A 13 15.16 -33.00 -7.42
N THR A 14 14.39 -32.22 -6.64
CA THR A 14 13.12 -32.69 -6.08
C THR A 14 11.98 -32.23 -6.98
N ALA A 15 11.34 -33.21 -7.61
CA ALA A 15 10.22 -33.03 -8.51
C ALA A 15 8.93 -32.62 -7.75
N SER A 16 8.25 -31.65 -8.35
CA SER A 16 6.85 -31.25 -8.33
C SER A 16 5.84 -32.06 -7.48
N MET A 17 5.00 -31.33 -6.74
CA MET A 17 3.64 -31.77 -6.42
C MET A 17 2.67 -30.62 -6.70
N ALA A 18 2.05 -30.64 -7.88
CA ALA A 18 0.92 -29.79 -8.22
C ALA A 18 -0.35 -30.45 -7.66
N ALA A 19 -0.89 -29.89 -6.58
CA ALA A 19 -2.24 -30.22 -6.13
C ALA A 19 -3.22 -29.30 -6.88
N ALA A 20 -3.81 -29.81 -7.97
CA ALA A 20 -5.06 -29.26 -8.49
C ALA A 20 -6.20 -29.80 -7.62
N ALA A 21 -6.84 -28.92 -6.85
CA ALA A 21 -8.06 -29.23 -6.12
C ALA A 21 -9.09 -28.10 -6.35
N SER A 22 -9.94 -28.37 -7.34
CA SER A 22 -11.36 -28.00 -7.46
C SER A 22 -11.80 -26.58 -7.10
N ALA A 23 -12.16 -25.82 -8.13
CA ALA A 23 -13.12 -24.72 -8.02
C ALA A 23 -14.46 -25.27 -7.52
N GLN A 24 -14.92 -24.77 -6.38
CA GLN A 24 -16.32 -24.85 -5.97
C GLN A 24 -16.89 -23.44 -6.10
N GLU A 25 -17.76 -23.25 -7.09
CA GLU A 25 -18.52 -22.01 -7.23
C GLU A 25 -19.40 -21.83 -5.99
N VAL A 26 -19.24 -20.70 -5.31
CA VAL A 26 -20.17 -20.22 -4.29
C VAL A 26 -20.78 -18.93 -4.79
N THR A 27 -21.97 -19.04 -5.36
CA THR A 27 -22.93 -17.94 -5.40
C THR A 27 -23.69 -17.92 -4.08
N PRO A 28 -23.62 -16.83 -3.33
CA PRO A 28 -24.78 -16.37 -2.59
C PRO A 28 -25.09 -14.90 -2.93
N THR A 29 -26.30 -14.73 -3.46
CA THR A 29 -27.32 -13.74 -3.09
C THR A 29 -26.84 -12.39 -2.54
N ALA A 30 -27.16 -11.34 -3.30
CA ALA A 30 -27.23 -9.97 -2.81
C ALA A 30 -28.28 -9.84 -1.71
N GLU A 31 -27.87 -9.38 -0.53
CA GLU A 31 -28.73 -8.67 0.41
C GLU A 31 -28.00 -7.38 0.85
N THR A 32 -28.68 -6.27 0.60
CA THR A 32 -28.35 -4.91 0.96
C THR A 32 -28.59 -4.71 2.45
N GLU A 33 -27.54 -4.43 3.23
CA GLU A 33 -27.70 -3.73 4.51
C GLU A 33 -26.70 -2.57 4.63
N SER A 34 -27.29 -1.39 4.86
CA SER A 34 -26.67 -0.07 4.92
C SER A 34 -26.05 0.19 6.30
N PRO A 35 -24.79 0.66 6.41
CA PRO A 35 -24.25 1.10 7.69
C PRO A 35 -24.78 2.50 8.05
N THR A 36 -25.40 2.62 9.22
CA THR A 36 -25.82 3.90 9.83
C THR A 36 -24.60 4.72 10.29
N PRO A 37 -24.40 5.98 9.85
CA PRO A 37 -23.32 6.81 10.38
C PRO A 37 -23.71 7.46 11.72
N ILE A 38 -22.92 7.16 12.75
CA ILE A 38 -22.87 7.88 14.03
C ILE A 38 -22.31 9.30 13.82
N SER A 39 -23.03 10.34 14.24
CA SER A 39 -22.59 11.74 14.17
C SER A 39 -22.01 12.18 15.51
N VAL A 40 -20.74 12.61 15.50
CA VAL A 40 -20.09 13.27 16.64
C VAL A 40 -20.20 14.79 16.45
N THR A 41 -20.93 15.46 17.33
CA THR A 41 -21.06 16.92 17.36
C THR A 41 -19.80 17.55 17.98
N VAL A 42 -19.06 18.36 17.21
CA VAL A 42 -18.05 19.27 17.72
C VAL A 42 -18.60 20.69 17.65
N ASN A 43 -18.85 21.28 18.82
CA ASN A 43 -19.41 22.61 18.98
C ASN A 43 -18.30 23.67 18.87
N GLY A 44 -18.05 24.15 17.64
CA GLY A 44 -17.16 25.29 17.36
C GLY A 44 -17.99 26.56 17.12
N THR A 45 -17.98 27.49 18.07
CA THR A 45 -18.65 28.79 17.96
C THR A 45 -17.80 29.76 17.13
N SER A 46 -18.35 30.29 16.05
CA SER A 46 -17.83 31.48 15.38
C SER A 46 -18.92 32.53 15.32
N SER A 47 -18.70 33.66 16.00
CA SER A 47 -19.53 34.86 15.87
C SER A 47 -19.07 35.68 14.66
N THR A 48 -20.01 36.06 13.81
CA THR A 48 -19.94 37.32 13.05
C THR A 48 -21.34 37.91 12.91
N ASP A 49 -21.39 39.21 13.19
CA ASP A 49 -22.50 40.16 13.18
C ASP A 49 -23.04 40.46 11.76
N GLY A 50 -24.34 40.77 11.65
CA GLY A 50 -24.90 41.55 10.55
C GLY A 50 -25.73 40.85 9.46
N SER A 51 -27.04 41.16 9.47
CA SER A 51 -27.99 41.23 8.35
C SER A 51 -28.36 39.93 7.60
N VAL A 52 -29.60 39.50 7.80
CA VAL A 52 -30.26 38.39 7.09
C VAL A 52 -30.45 38.75 5.62
N SER A 53 -29.61 38.16 4.77
CA SER A 53 -29.87 37.97 3.34
C SER A 53 -30.15 36.49 3.13
N GLU A 54 -31.22 36.18 2.41
CA GLU A 54 -31.67 34.82 2.10
C GLU A 54 -30.51 34.04 1.45
N VAL A 55 -29.96 33.08 2.20
CA VAL A 55 -28.87 32.22 1.73
C VAL A 55 -29.47 31.26 0.72
N VAL A 56 -29.29 31.55 -0.56
CA VAL A 56 -29.44 30.56 -1.62
C VAL A 56 -28.28 29.58 -1.46
N TYR A 57 -28.58 28.38 -0.97
CA TYR A 57 -27.62 27.29 -0.91
C TYR A 57 -27.46 26.76 -2.34
N GLU A 58 -26.38 27.13 -3.02
CA GLU A 58 -25.91 26.34 -4.16
C GLU A 58 -25.44 24.99 -3.61
N GLU A 59 -25.90 23.89 -4.22
CA GLU A 59 -25.39 22.56 -3.92
C GLU A 59 -23.87 22.55 -4.11
N PRO A 60 -23.10 21.82 -3.27
CA PRO A 60 -21.66 21.71 -3.46
C PRO A 60 -21.37 21.14 -4.85
N ILE A 61 -20.56 21.84 -5.65
CA ILE A 61 -20.15 21.45 -7.01
C ILE A 61 -19.39 20.10 -7.06
N VAL A 62 -19.05 19.51 -5.91
CA VAL A 62 -18.29 18.26 -5.81
C VAL A 62 -19.17 17.10 -5.36
N GLU A 63 -19.46 16.18 -6.28
CA GLU A 63 -20.15 14.92 -5.99
C GLU A 63 -19.19 13.87 -5.39
N PRO A 64 -19.63 13.02 -4.45
CA PRO A 64 -18.87 11.87 -3.99
C PRO A 64 -18.66 10.88 -5.15
N GLY A 65 -17.51 10.93 -5.80
CA GLY A 65 -17.22 10.14 -7.01
C GLY A 65 -16.39 10.87 -8.05
N ASP A 66 -16.25 12.20 -7.92
CA ASP A 66 -15.40 13.03 -8.79
C ASP A 66 -13.89 12.90 -8.46
N GLY A 67 -13.53 11.88 -7.67
CA GLY A 67 -12.15 11.51 -7.39
C GLY A 67 -11.53 10.91 -8.65
N ILE A 68 -10.48 11.55 -9.17
CA ILE A 68 -9.65 10.97 -10.21
C ILE A 68 -9.02 9.69 -9.63
N ASP A 69 -9.58 8.52 -9.96
CA ASP A 69 -8.96 7.21 -9.72
C ASP A 69 -7.78 7.04 -10.68
N ILE A 70 -6.67 7.69 -10.37
CA ILE A 70 -5.40 7.45 -11.05
C ILE A 70 -4.93 6.04 -10.68
N PRO A 71 -4.79 5.11 -11.63
CA PRO A 71 -4.31 3.77 -11.31
C PRO A 71 -2.91 3.87 -10.71
N LEU A 72 -2.76 3.41 -9.46
CA LEU A 72 -1.47 3.36 -8.79
C LEU A 72 -0.59 2.30 -9.46
N THR A 73 0.39 2.75 -10.23
CA THR A 73 1.38 1.87 -10.85
C THR A 73 2.16 1.14 -9.75
N PRO A 74 2.25 -0.21 -9.80
CA PRO A 74 3.07 -0.98 -8.87
C PRO A 74 4.53 -0.54 -8.91
N LEU A 75 5.21 -0.60 -7.76
CA LEU A 75 6.63 -0.31 -7.66
C LEU A 75 7.43 -1.57 -7.98
N GLU A 76 8.33 -1.48 -8.96
CA GLU A 76 9.28 -2.54 -9.27
C GLU A 76 10.50 -2.45 -8.36
N LEU A 77 10.78 -3.54 -7.63
CA LEU A 77 12.01 -3.73 -6.87
C LEU A 77 12.92 -4.66 -7.67
N THR A 78 14.03 -4.16 -8.19
CA THR A 78 14.98 -4.93 -9.02
C THR A 78 16.08 -5.63 -8.22
N ARG A 79 16.19 -5.31 -6.92
CA ARG A 79 17.19 -5.83 -6.00
C ARG A 79 16.57 -6.09 -4.63
N VAL A 80 17.30 -6.80 -3.77
CA VAL A 80 16.93 -6.94 -2.36
C VAL A 80 16.82 -5.54 -1.75
N THR A 81 15.62 -5.19 -1.29
CA THR A 81 15.27 -3.85 -0.82
C THR A 81 14.78 -3.93 0.61
N TYR A 82 15.43 -3.20 1.51
CA TYR A 82 15.00 -3.09 2.90
C TYR A 82 13.76 -2.21 3.00
N PHE A 83 12.85 -2.60 3.89
CA PHE A 83 11.68 -1.80 4.24
C PHE A 83 11.66 -1.43 5.71
N TYR A 84 11.00 -0.32 6.02
CA TYR A 84 11.08 0.40 7.28
C TYR A 84 9.68 0.71 7.80
N ASP A 85 9.53 0.89 9.11
CA ASP A 85 8.29 1.34 9.74
C ASP A 85 8.01 2.83 9.48
N ALA A 86 9.05 3.63 9.35
CA ALA A 86 8.99 5.04 8.99
C ALA A 86 10.15 5.43 8.04
N PRO A 87 10.03 6.53 7.27
CA PRO A 87 11.15 7.09 6.53
C PRO A 87 12.34 7.36 7.45
N ASN A 88 13.54 6.95 7.03
CA ASN A 88 14.77 7.04 7.84
C ASN A 88 14.74 6.29 9.18
N GLY A 89 13.78 5.37 9.37
CA GLY A 89 13.66 4.51 10.55
C GLY A 89 14.65 3.36 10.57
N LYS A 90 14.37 2.34 11.41
CA LYS A 90 15.13 1.08 11.41
C LYS A 90 14.53 0.11 10.40
N ALA A 91 15.39 -0.66 9.73
CA ALA A 91 14.92 -1.68 8.81
C ALA A 91 14.17 -2.77 9.57
N THR A 92 12.95 -3.05 9.14
CA THR A 92 12.04 -4.03 9.75
C THR A 92 12.11 -5.39 9.02
N GLY A 93 12.65 -5.39 7.80
CA GLY A 93 12.88 -6.58 6.98
C GLY A 93 13.42 -6.21 5.60
N ALA A 94 13.45 -7.20 4.71
CA ALA A 94 13.84 -7.02 3.32
C ALA A 94 12.92 -7.78 2.38
N LEU A 95 12.75 -7.23 1.18
CA LEU A 95 12.01 -7.83 0.07
C LEU A 95 13.00 -8.24 -1.01
N SER A 96 12.85 -9.44 -1.55
CA SER A 96 13.52 -9.86 -2.79
C SER A 96 13.02 -9.04 -3.99
N PRO A 97 13.72 -9.09 -5.15
CA PRO A 97 13.23 -8.44 -6.36
C PRO A 97 11.82 -8.90 -6.73
N GLN A 98 10.87 -7.98 -6.85
CA GLN A 98 9.46 -8.24 -7.16
C GLN A 98 8.70 -6.93 -7.45
N PHE A 99 7.46 -7.03 -7.91
CA PHE A 99 6.53 -5.91 -7.94
C PHE A 99 5.77 -5.82 -6.62
N VAL A 100 5.64 -4.60 -6.08
CA VAL A 100 4.88 -4.34 -4.85
C VAL A 100 3.81 -3.27 -5.06
N SER A 101 2.68 -3.46 -4.40
CA SER A 101 1.62 -2.46 -4.37
C SER A 101 2.04 -1.27 -3.52
N VAL A 102 1.86 -0.07 -4.06
CA VAL A 102 2.09 1.21 -3.38
C VAL A 102 0.77 1.74 -2.82
N THR A 103 0.84 2.58 -1.78
CA THR A 103 -0.35 3.27 -1.24
C THR A 103 -0.62 4.60 -1.94
N GLY A 104 0.36 5.10 -2.70
CA GLY A 104 0.33 6.42 -3.33
C GLY A 104 1.11 7.47 -2.55
N ASN A 105 1.40 7.21 -1.27
CA ASN A 105 2.19 8.12 -0.43
C ASN A 105 3.68 8.07 -0.80
N LYS A 106 4.27 9.25 -0.97
CA LYS A 106 5.69 9.43 -1.27
C LYS A 106 6.25 10.61 -0.49
N VAL A 107 7.44 10.45 0.05
CA VAL A 107 8.18 11.51 0.76
C VAL A 107 9.53 11.67 0.07
N MET A 108 9.80 12.86 -0.45
CA MET A 108 11.08 13.20 -1.07
C MET A 108 11.81 14.23 -0.20
N ASN A 109 13.04 13.91 0.18
CA ASN A 109 13.92 14.87 0.81
C ASN A 109 14.56 15.74 -0.28
N GLN A 110 14.15 17.01 -0.35
CA GLN A 110 14.65 17.96 -1.35
C GLN A 110 16.13 18.32 -1.17
N THR A 111 16.70 18.10 0.02
CA THR A 111 18.11 18.40 0.31
C THR A 111 19.02 17.24 -0.07
N THR A 112 18.62 16.00 0.20
CA THR A 112 19.44 14.80 -0.06
C THR A 112 19.06 14.07 -1.36
N GLY A 113 17.93 14.39 -1.98
CA GLY A 113 17.38 13.66 -3.13
C GLY A 113 16.72 12.33 -2.76
N GLU A 114 16.70 11.96 -1.47
CA GLU A 114 16.21 10.66 -1.03
C GLU A 114 14.68 10.59 -1.15
N THR A 115 14.20 9.62 -1.92
CA THR A 115 12.77 9.36 -2.08
C THR A 115 12.37 8.09 -1.34
N TRP A 116 11.33 8.23 -0.54
CA TRP A 116 10.68 7.18 0.22
C TRP A 116 9.28 6.96 -0.36
N VAL A 117 8.94 5.70 -0.61
CA VAL A 117 7.64 5.30 -1.14
C VAL A 117 7.00 4.34 -0.14
N GLU A 118 5.73 4.58 0.16
CA GLU A 118 4.96 3.74 1.06
C GLU A 118 4.32 2.58 0.28
N ILE A 119 4.48 1.36 0.82
CA ILE A 119 4.09 0.09 0.20
C ILE A 119 3.30 -0.77 1.17
N TYR A 120 2.50 -1.68 0.63
CA TYR A 120 1.86 -2.73 1.39
C TYR A 120 2.77 -3.96 1.51
N THR A 121 2.89 -4.48 2.73
CA THR A 121 3.61 -5.73 3.03
C THR A 121 2.72 -6.65 3.86
N TRP A 122 3.15 -7.90 4.03
CA TRP A 122 2.47 -8.84 4.94
C TRP A 122 2.52 -8.41 6.42
N LYS A 123 3.35 -7.42 6.77
CA LYS A 123 3.39 -6.81 8.11
C LYS A 123 2.55 -5.54 8.22
N GLY A 124 1.83 -5.17 7.15
CA GLY A 124 1.12 -3.91 7.03
C GLY A 124 1.88 -2.87 6.20
N ILE A 125 1.61 -1.60 6.46
CA ILE A 125 2.22 -0.48 5.75
C ILE A 125 3.71 -0.39 6.11
N ALA A 126 4.55 -0.18 5.10
CA ALA A 126 5.98 0.02 5.26
C ALA A 126 6.52 1.02 4.25
N TRP A 127 7.72 1.54 4.51
CA TRP A 127 8.41 2.48 3.65
C TRP A 127 9.63 1.84 3.00
N VAL A 128 9.81 2.08 1.70
CA VAL A 128 11.01 1.67 0.96
C VAL A 128 11.71 2.89 0.39
N LYS A 129 13.04 2.86 0.39
CA LYS A 129 13.86 3.90 -0.22
C LYS A 129 14.05 3.59 -1.70
N THR A 130 13.58 4.49 -2.58
CA THR A 130 13.57 4.27 -4.05
C THR A 130 14.51 5.21 -4.80
N GLY A 131 15.14 6.17 -4.11
CA GLY A 131 16.11 7.11 -4.68
C GLY A 131 17.49 6.99 -4.03
N MET A 132 18.53 7.15 -4.86
CA MET A 132 19.93 7.34 -4.48
C MET A 132 20.45 8.56 -5.22
#